data_AF-A0A9N9VDS3-F1
#
_entry.id   AF-A0A9N9VDS3-F1
#
_cell.length_a   1.000
_cell.length_b   1.000
_cell.length_c   1.000
_cell.angle_alpha   90.00
_cell.angle_beta   90.00
_cell.angle_gamma   90.00
#
_symmetry.space_group_name_H-M   'P 1'
#
loop_
_entity.id
_entity.type
_entity.pdbx_description
1 polymer ?
#
loop_
_entity_poly.entity_id
_entity_poly.type
_entity_poly.pdbx_seq_one_letter_code
_entity_poly.pdbx_strand_id
1 'polypeptide(L)'
;MLRKLRTTKAECKTAFANYSQVALSILEDTESPLPPTTISLAGTANLAVVFVNGHGFSHKLSALRSRCLLIARLLQIHRLDTVKAREERQRNGCNEIELEVQRRIWWHMVADDWLMSFAGGPFDGVYSFHPQHMKVDYPKNVDDHHIVASMPVPDLPLSTPTAMSTFLARVRFATLCREIVDIMGPTLLEGNEPEYSVVLEIGQKLQNHLDELPPFLRLDPDSIRMSQDACAQGPDLALQRLATNFSIHARICRLHRLYHLEGSLNPEYAYSRTMCIRSAHRVLELRRAMDQVGTEAGCHPARFWKITQHVFLAALTLATDVSINPEGPDAEDRKAKVMAAYRTLESSKEDSITLVETIQKNLQSLMTTLESRRTANPLSLRRAQVSRRPEAVIAQHSLPQHPPRLEPIAPEVSDEPVLGSMNQNIPTSVDGSVSAMDSGSSGVDQLWDDFWAVAPELEPTDWNMLLEDMYTDWEPSIQ
;
A
#
# COMPACT_ATOMS: atom_id res chain seq x y z
N MET A 1 13.13 9.26 24.41
CA MET A 1 12.27 9.94 25.41
C MET A 1 11.50 8.93 26.27
N LEU A 2 10.64 8.09 25.69
CA LEU A 2 9.85 7.09 26.43
C LEU A 2 10.68 6.08 27.25
N ARG A 3 11.79 5.54 26.69
CA ARG A 3 12.74 4.72 27.46
C ARG A 3 13.35 5.46 28.67
N LYS A 4 13.58 6.77 28.56
CA LYS A 4 14.07 7.61 29.67
C LYS A 4 12.99 7.86 30.72
N LEU A 5 11.71 7.81 30.33
CA LEU A 5 10.55 8.02 31.19
C LEU A 5 10.05 6.72 31.86
N ARG A 6 10.70 5.57 31.62
CA ARG A 6 10.29 4.25 32.14
C ARG A 6 8.81 3.90 31.86
N THR A 7 8.28 4.42 30.75
CA THR A 7 6.89 4.25 30.37
C THR A 7 6.61 2.79 29.97
N THR A 8 5.50 2.24 30.46
CA THR A 8 5.03 0.90 30.09
C THR A 8 4.51 0.86 28.65
N LYS A 9 4.43 -0.34 28.06
CA LYS A 9 3.86 -0.55 26.72
C LYS A 9 2.41 -0.07 26.65
N ALA A 10 1.63 -0.29 27.71
CA ALA A 10 0.24 0.15 27.81
C ALA A 10 0.13 1.68 27.79
N GLU A 11 0.93 2.37 28.61
CA GLU A 11 0.95 3.84 28.63
C GLU A 11 1.36 4.44 27.27
N CYS A 12 2.32 3.82 26.57
CA CYS A 12 2.71 4.25 25.23
C CYS A 12 1.54 4.10 24.23
N LYS A 13 0.81 2.98 24.27
CA LYS A 13 -0.36 2.75 23.40
C LYS A 13 -1.47 3.76 23.71
N THR A 14 -1.77 4.01 24.99
CA THR A 14 -2.76 5.01 25.40
C THR A 14 -2.37 6.43 24.97
N ALA A 15 -1.09 6.80 25.15
CA ALA A 15 -0.60 8.11 24.72
C ALA A 15 -0.71 8.29 23.20
N PHE A 16 -0.40 7.24 22.43
CA PHE A 16 -0.55 7.23 20.98
C PHE A 16 -2.01 7.37 20.52
N ALA A 17 -2.92 6.64 21.16
CA ALA A 17 -4.35 6.72 20.89
C ALA A 17 -4.89 8.13 21.19
N ASN A 18 -4.54 8.70 22.34
CA ASN A 18 -4.93 10.05 22.73
C ASN A 18 -4.36 11.11 21.78
N TYR A 19 -3.08 11.00 21.40
CA TYR A 19 -2.46 11.88 20.41
C TYR A 19 -3.22 11.84 19.07
N SER A 20 -3.51 10.63 18.58
CA SER A 20 -4.20 10.43 17.30
C SER A 20 -5.62 11.02 17.35
N GLN A 21 -6.33 10.80 18.45
CA GLN A 21 -7.69 11.31 18.64
C GLN A 21 -7.72 12.84 18.70
N VAL A 22 -6.86 13.46 19.52
CA VAL A 22 -6.77 14.92 19.63
C VAL A 22 -6.37 15.54 18.30
N ALA A 23 -5.37 14.96 17.62
CA ALA A 23 -4.92 15.46 16.33
C ALA A 23 -6.04 15.41 15.28
N LEU A 24 -6.82 14.32 15.23
CA LEU A 24 -7.99 14.21 14.35
C LEU A 24 -9.08 15.23 14.70
N SER A 25 -9.37 15.44 15.99
CA SER A 25 -10.39 16.42 16.41
C SER A 25 -10.03 17.85 16.01
N ILE A 26 -8.78 18.28 16.19
CA ILE A 26 -8.30 19.61 15.73
C ILE A 26 -8.48 19.75 14.21
N LEU A 27 -8.26 18.66 13.51
CA LEU A 27 -8.26 18.59 12.06
C LEU A 27 -9.69 18.53 11.46
N GLU A 28 -10.67 18.07 12.24
CA GLU A 28 -12.09 17.97 11.91
C GLU A 28 -12.91 19.17 12.43
N ASP A 29 -12.30 20.04 13.24
CA ASP A 29 -12.94 21.25 13.78
C ASP A 29 -13.33 22.22 12.65
N THR A 30 -14.63 22.33 12.41
CA THR A 30 -15.22 23.24 11.42
C THR A 30 -15.38 24.67 11.92
N GLU A 31 -15.39 24.88 13.25
CA GLU A 31 -15.53 26.20 13.86
C GLU A 31 -14.20 26.97 13.84
N SER A 32 -13.09 26.24 13.97
CA SER A 32 -11.73 26.80 13.94
C SER A 32 -10.82 26.04 12.96
N PRO A 33 -11.05 26.17 11.63
CA PRO A 33 -10.29 25.43 10.64
C PRO A 33 -8.80 25.78 10.66
N LEU A 34 -7.95 24.78 10.48
CA LEU A 34 -6.50 24.97 10.40
C LEU A 34 -6.12 25.88 9.23
N PRO A 35 -5.27 26.91 9.44
CA PRO A 35 -4.86 27.80 8.37
C PRO A 35 -4.02 27.03 7.35
N PRO A 36 -4.15 27.31 6.04
CA PRO A 36 -3.37 26.65 5.00
C PRO A 36 -1.94 27.20 5.01
N THR A 37 -1.10 26.63 5.86
CA THR A 37 0.34 26.96 5.98
C THR A 37 1.18 25.74 5.70
N THR A 38 2.47 25.94 5.37
CA THR A 38 3.43 24.84 5.19
C THR A 38 3.53 23.97 6.44
N ILE A 39 3.42 24.56 7.64
CA ILE A 39 3.45 23.84 8.92
C ILE A 39 2.20 22.97 9.08
N SER A 40 1.00 23.52 8.81
CA SER A 40 -0.26 22.77 8.87
C SER A 40 -0.25 21.59 7.90
N LEU A 41 0.28 21.80 6.69
CA LEU A 41 0.45 20.75 5.69
C LEU A 41 1.42 19.67 6.17
N ALA A 42 2.60 20.05 6.67
CA ALA A 42 3.60 19.13 7.19
C ALA A 42 3.06 18.30 8.37
N GLY A 43 2.36 18.95 9.30
CA GLY A 43 1.74 18.30 10.45
C GLY A 43 0.67 17.29 10.02
N THR A 44 -0.19 17.66 9.07
CA THR A 44 -1.25 16.77 8.56
C THR A 44 -0.65 15.58 7.79
N ALA A 45 0.37 15.81 6.96
CA ALA A 45 1.06 14.76 6.22
C ALA A 45 1.77 13.77 7.15
N ASN A 46 2.47 14.27 8.18
CA ASN A 46 3.10 13.43 9.19
C ASN A 46 2.06 12.62 9.98
N LEU A 47 0.93 13.21 10.34
CA LEU A 47 -0.15 12.48 10.99
C LEU A 47 -0.68 11.36 10.09
N ALA A 48 -0.87 11.61 8.78
CA ALA A 48 -1.30 10.58 7.85
C ALA A 48 -0.33 9.38 7.78
N VAL A 49 0.97 9.64 7.77
CA VAL A 49 2.01 8.60 7.80
C VAL A 49 1.98 7.82 9.12
N VAL A 50 1.85 8.51 10.24
CA VAL A 50 1.75 7.86 11.55
C VAL A 50 0.46 7.02 11.66
N PHE A 51 -0.64 7.55 11.16
CA PHE A 51 -1.96 6.93 11.23
C PHE A 51 -2.05 5.64 10.40
N VAL A 52 -1.56 5.65 9.15
CA VAL A 52 -1.58 4.45 8.29
C VAL A 52 -0.74 3.31 8.85
N ASN A 53 0.37 3.61 9.52
CA ASN A 53 1.20 2.58 10.13
C ASN A 53 0.60 2.06 11.45
N GLY A 54 -0.12 2.90 12.19
CA GLY A 54 -0.80 2.47 13.42
C GLY A 54 -2.10 1.69 13.19
N HIS A 55 -2.91 2.11 12.22
CA HIS A 55 -4.29 1.63 12.05
C HIS A 55 -4.55 0.97 10.68
N GLY A 56 -3.55 0.90 9.80
CA GLY A 56 -3.72 0.39 8.45
C GLY A 56 -4.52 1.34 7.55
N PHE A 57 -5.13 0.76 6.52
CA PHE A 57 -5.94 1.49 5.56
C PHE A 57 -7.36 1.75 6.10
N SER A 58 -7.86 2.98 5.98
CA SER A 58 -9.21 3.35 6.46
C SER A 58 -9.74 4.63 5.81
N HIS A 59 -11.05 4.87 5.91
CA HIS A 59 -11.68 6.13 5.44
C HIS A 59 -11.05 7.38 6.09
N LYS A 60 -10.62 7.29 7.35
CA LYS A 60 -9.93 8.39 8.06
C LYS A 60 -8.62 8.77 7.39
N LEU A 61 -7.85 7.76 6.94
CA LEU A 61 -6.62 8.00 6.18
C LEU A 61 -6.92 8.69 4.84
N SER A 62 -7.97 8.25 4.13
CA SER A 62 -8.40 8.89 2.88
C SER A 62 -8.80 10.36 3.11
N ALA A 63 -9.53 10.65 4.19
CA ALA A 63 -9.88 12.02 4.57
C ALA A 63 -8.65 12.88 4.88
N LEU A 64 -7.67 12.33 5.61
CA LEU A 64 -6.39 13.00 5.90
C LEU A 64 -5.61 13.32 4.61
N ARG A 65 -5.52 12.38 3.68
CA ARG A 65 -4.85 12.58 2.38
C ARG A 65 -5.54 13.64 1.53
N SER A 66 -6.88 13.59 1.42
CA SER A 66 -7.67 14.59 0.71
C SER A 66 -7.46 15.99 1.29
N ARG A 67 -7.34 16.10 2.62
CA ARG A 67 -7.07 17.38 3.29
C ARG A 67 -5.65 17.89 3.06
N CYS A 68 -4.65 17.01 3.05
CA CYS A 68 -3.29 17.39 2.63
C CYS A 68 -3.30 17.98 1.21
N LEU A 69 -3.99 17.31 0.27
CA LEU A 69 -4.12 17.81 -1.10
C LEU A 69 -4.84 19.16 -1.16
N LEU A 70 -5.91 19.35 -0.38
CA LEU A 70 -6.62 20.63 -0.27
C LEU A 70 -5.68 21.73 0.22
N ILE A 71 -4.99 21.54 1.34
CA ILE A 71 -4.06 22.54 1.90
C ILE A 71 -2.94 22.85 0.89
N ALA A 72 -2.37 21.83 0.24
CA ALA A 72 -1.32 22.02 -0.76
C ALA A 72 -1.79 22.80 -1.99
N ARG A 73 -3.05 22.62 -2.41
CA ARG A 73 -3.67 23.41 -3.48
C ARG A 73 -3.97 24.84 -3.04
N LEU A 74 -4.42 25.07 -1.82
CA LEU A 74 -4.60 26.42 -1.26
C LEU A 74 -3.26 27.19 -1.20
N LEU A 75 -2.17 26.49 -0.87
CA LEU A 75 -0.79 27.00 -0.94
C LEU A 75 -0.23 27.11 -2.37
N GLN A 76 -1.00 26.70 -3.39
CA GLN A 76 -0.59 26.69 -4.80
C GLN A 76 0.71 25.89 -5.08
N ILE A 77 1.03 24.88 -4.26
CA ILE A 77 2.29 24.11 -4.37
C ILE A 77 2.39 23.38 -5.72
N HIS A 78 1.27 22.94 -6.30
CA HIS A 78 1.24 22.38 -7.66
C HIS A 78 1.82 23.29 -8.75
N ARG A 79 2.04 24.59 -8.50
CA ARG A 79 2.62 25.56 -9.44
C ARG A 79 3.90 26.22 -8.92
N LEU A 80 4.50 25.63 -7.88
CA LEU A 80 5.61 26.20 -7.11
C LEU A 80 6.81 26.63 -7.96
N ASP A 81 7.09 25.87 -9.03
CA ASP A 81 8.25 26.07 -9.89
C ASP A 81 7.87 26.49 -11.33
N THR A 82 6.69 27.08 -11.51
CA THR A 82 6.37 27.80 -12.76
C THR A 82 7.30 28.99 -12.99
N VAL A 83 7.49 29.39 -14.25
CA VAL A 83 8.32 30.56 -14.63
C VAL A 83 7.90 31.80 -13.82
N LYS A 84 6.60 32.09 -13.78
CA LYS A 84 6.02 33.21 -13.02
C LYS A 84 6.37 33.14 -11.53
N ALA A 85 6.18 31.98 -10.89
CA ALA A 85 6.46 31.82 -9.46
C ALA A 85 7.96 31.97 -9.15
N ARG A 86 8.85 31.52 -10.04
CA ARG A 86 10.30 31.72 -9.88
C ARG A 86 10.69 33.19 -9.99
N GLU A 87 10.16 33.92 -10.97
CA GLU A 87 10.40 35.35 -11.15
C GLU A 87 9.87 36.20 -9.98
N GLU A 88 8.72 35.85 -9.41
CA GLU A 88 8.18 36.48 -8.20
C GLU A 88 9.11 36.28 -7.00
N ARG A 89 9.59 35.04 -6.78
CA ARG A 89 10.54 34.73 -5.71
C ARG A 89 11.89 35.44 -5.90
N GLN A 90 12.39 35.52 -7.13
CA GLN A 90 13.63 36.26 -7.42
C GLN A 90 13.52 37.75 -7.11
N ARG A 91 12.35 38.37 -7.34
CA ARG A 91 12.11 39.79 -7.07
C ARG A 91 11.87 40.09 -5.59
N ASN A 92 11.11 39.23 -4.91
CA ASN A 92 10.64 39.49 -3.55
C ASN A 92 11.49 38.81 -2.46
N GLY A 93 12.42 37.94 -2.86
CA GLY A 93 13.05 36.97 -1.97
C GLY A 93 12.10 35.80 -1.65
N CYS A 94 12.66 34.71 -1.15
CA CYS A 94 11.90 33.60 -0.60
C CYS A 94 12.65 32.92 0.53
N ASN A 95 11.91 32.20 1.37
CA ASN A 95 12.49 31.30 2.35
C ASN A 95 12.77 29.94 1.68
N GLU A 96 14.05 29.66 1.44
CA GLU A 96 14.51 28.44 0.76
C GLU A 96 14.22 27.17 1.58
N ILE A 97 14.16 27.27 2.91
CA ILE A 97 13.75 26.15 3.78
C ILE A 97 12.28 25.83 3.52
N GLU A 98 11.41 26.83 3.55
CA GLU A 98 9.98 26.64 3.34
C GLU A 98 9.69 26.06 1.95
N LEU A 99 10.37 26.60 0.93
CA LEU A 99 10.26 26.15 -0.45
C LEU A 99 10.64 24.67 -0.60
N GLU A 100 11.77 24.26 -0.01
CA GLU A 100 12.23 22.87 -0.08
C GLU A 100 11.31 21.93 0.72
N VAL A 101 10.80 22.36 1.88
CA VAL A 101 9.79 21.61 2.64
C VAL A 101 8.52 21.40 1.81
N GLN A 102 8.03 22.42 1.10
CA GLN A 102 6.87 22.30 0.21
C GLN A 102 7.12 21.30 -0.92
N ARG A 103 8.29 21.32 -1.57
CA ARG A 103 8.66 20.31 -2.59
C ARG A 103 8.69 18.90 -2.02
N ARG A 104 9.33 18.72 -0.86
CA ARG A 104 9.44 17.40 -0.19
C ARG A 104 8.07 16.84 0.17
N ILE A 105 7.17 17.66 0.73
CA ILE A 105 5.81 17.20 1.05
C ILE A 105 5.00 16.92 -0.22
N TRP A 106 5.09 17.77 -1.25
CA TRP A 106 4.42 17.56 -2.53
C TRP A 106 4.81 16.22 -3.15
N TRP A 107 6.12 15.99 -3.33
CA TRP A 107 6.62 14.75 -3.89
C TRP A 107 6.42 13.55 -2.96
N HIS A 108 6.28 13.75 -1.65
CA HIS A 108 5.89 12.69 -0.74
C HIS A 108 4.48 12.18 -1.06
N MET A 109 3.52 13.11 -1.21
CA MET A 109 2.12 12.81 -1.55
C MET A 109 2.01 12.18 -2.94
N VAL A 110 2.67 12.76 -3.94
CA VAL A 110 2.72 12.22 -5.32
C VAL A 110 3.27 10.80 -5.32
N ALA A 111 4.42 10.57 -4.67
CA ALA A 111 5.02 9.24 -4.63
C ALA A 111 4.14 8.25 -3.86
N ASP A 112 3.43 8.68 -2.80
CA ASP A 112 2.55 7.78 -2.07
C ASP A 112 1.34 7.35 -2.93
N ASP A 113 0.71 8.29 -3.62
CA ASP A 113 -0.40 8.05 -4.55
C ASP A 113 0.01 7.07 -5.67
N TRP A 114 1.12 7.34 -6.36
CA TRP A 114 1.63 6.50 -7.44
C TRP A 114 2.16 5.13 -6.99
N LEU A 115 2.70 5.00 -5.77
CA LEU A 115 3.08 3.69 -5.24
C LEU A 115 1.86 2.85 -4.88
N MET A 116 0.79 3.50 -4.41
CA MET A 116 -0.47 2.83 -4.05
C MET A 116 -1.25 2.39 -5.28
N SER A 117 -1.16 3.13 -6.40
CA SER A 117 -1.84 2.79 -7.65
C SER A 117 -1.41 1.45 -8.24
N PHE A 118 -0.24 0.93 -7.83
CA PHE A 118 0.24 -0.40 -8.20
C PHE A 118 0.61 -1.25 -6.97
N ALA A 119 0.05 -0.96 -5.80
CA ALA A 119 0.25 -1.78 -4.60
C ALA A 119 -0.74 -2.95 -4.52
N GLY A 120 -1.80 -2.92 -5.33
CA GLY A 120 -3.03 -3.61 -5.00
C GLY A 120 -3.81 -2.93 -3.87
N GLY A 121 -5.04 -3.36 -3.61
CA GLY A 121 -5.92 -2.66 -2.67
C GLY A 121 -7.05 -1.90 -3.38
N PRO A 122 -7.87 -1.16 -2.61
CA PRO A 122 -8.96 -0.33 -3.14
C PRO A 122 -8.54 0.79 -4.11
N PHE A 123 -7.24 1.11 -4.18
CA PHE A 123 -6.69 2.16 -5.06
C PHE A 123 -5.87 1.62 -6.22
N ASP A 124 -5.88 0.30 -6.43
CA ASP A 124 -5.14 -0.26 -7.55
C ASP A 124 -5.70 0.22 -8.90
N GLY A 125 -4.81 0.50 -9.85
CA GLY A 125 -5.17 0.96 -11.19
C GLY A 125 -5.57 2.44 -11.28
N VAL A 126 -5.52 3.22 -10.19
CA VAL A 126 -5.90 4.64 -10.20
C VAL A 126 -4.95 5.52 -9.38
N TYR A 127 -4.76 6.76 -9.83
CA TYR A 127 -3.98 7.78 -9.12
C TYR A 127 -4.61 9.17 -9.29
N SER A 128 -4.36 10.06 -8.33
CA SER A 128 -4.93 11.41 -8.25
C SER A 128 -4.00 12.51 -8.75
N PHE A 129 -2.68 12.32 -8.62
CA PHE A 129 -1.69 13.33 -9.01
C PHE A 129 -1.27 13.14 -10.47
N HIS A 130 -1.92 13.86 -11.38
CA HIS A 130 -1.60 13.81 -12.80
C HIS A 130 -0.35 14.65 -13.14
N PRO A 131 0.68 14.09 -13.81
CA PRO A 131 1.93 14.80 -14.09
C PRO A 131 1.75 16.13 -14.83
N GLN A 132 0.77 16.22 -15.73
CA GLN A 132 0.52 17.44 -16.51
C GLN A 132 -0.15 18.57 -15.69
N HIS A 133 -0.64 18.28 -14.48
CA HIS A 133 -1.32 19.25 -13.63
C HIS A 133 -0.40 19.88 -12.58
N MET A 134 0.90 19.61 -12.66
CA MET A 134 1.88 20.11 -11.70
C MET A 134 3.15 20.63 -12.37
N LYS A 135 3.72 21.68 -11.77
CA LYS A 135 5.04 22.22 -12.08
C LYS A 135 5.79 22.44 -10.78
N VAL A 136 6.40 21.37 -10.30
CA VAL A 136 7.18 21.30 -9.07
C VAL A 136 8.46 20.55 -9.40
N ASP A 137 9.61 21.16 -9.13
CA ASP A 137 10.89 20.49 -9.33
C ASP A 137 11.07 19.38 -8.28
N TYR A 138 11.88 18.37 -8.60
CA TYR A 138 12.25 17.36 -7.61
C TYR A 138 12.98 18.01 -6.41
N PRO A 139 12.82 17.46 -5.20
CA PRO A 139 13.57 17.92 -4.03
C PRO A 139 15.08 17.76 -4.23
N LYS A 140 15.87 18.54 -3.49
CA LYS A 140 17.32 18.49 -3.60
C LYS A 140 17.92 17.34 -2.80
N ASN A 141 19.00 16.76 -3.30
CA ASN A 141 19.75 15.73 -2.56
C ASN A 141 20.67 16.41 -1.53
N VAL A 142 20.13 16.71 -0.35
CA VAL A 142 20.82 17.47 0.70
C VAL A 142 20.24 17.17 2.08
N ASP A 143 21.11 17.15 3.09
CA ASP A 143 20.70 17.03 4.49
C ASP A 143 20.17 18.35 5.05
N ASP A 144 19.20 18.26 5.97
CA ASP A 144 18.44 19.41 6.49
C ASP A 144 19.32 20.51 7.08
N HIS A 145 20.40 20.13 7.76
CA HIS A 145 21.31 21.07 8.42
C HIS A 145 22.16 21.91 7.46
N HIS A 146 22.18 21.56 6.17
CA HIS A 146 22.84 22.35 5.12
C HIS A 146 21.89 23.33 4.43
N ILE A 147 20.59 23.31 4.73
CA ILE A 147 19.60 24.21 4.12
C ILE A 147 19.51 25.48 4.96
N VAL A 148 19.73 26.63 4.32
CA VAL A 148 19.67 27.95 4.96
C VAL A 148 18.63 28.79 4.25
N ALA A 149 17.75 29.48 5.00
CA ALA A 149 16.59 30.19 4.47
C ALA A 149 16.92 31.24 3.38
N SER A 150 18.09 31.86 3.47
CA SER A 150 18.50 32.98 2.62
C SER A 150 19.47 32.60 1.49
N MET A 151 19.80 31.31 1.33
CA MET A 151 20.80 30.84 0.36
C MET A 151 20.22 29.74 -0.52
N PRO A 152 20.58 29.66 -1.81
CA PRO A 152 20.16 28.58 -2.68
C PRO A 152 20.47 27.21 -2.06
N VAL A 153 19.48 26.31 -2.10
CA VAL A 153 19.62 24.96 -1.56
C VAL A 153 20.69 24.17 -2.35
N PRO A 154 21.72 23.63 -1.70
CA PRO A 154 22.70 22.77 -2.35
C PRO A 154 22.04 21.53 -2.95
N ASP A 155 22.59 21.01 -4.05
CA ASP A 155 22.11 19.79 -4.70
C ASP A 155 23.30 18.87 -4.96
N LEU A 156 23.50 17.88 -4.08
CA LEU A 156 24.63 16.97 -4.18
C LEU A 156 24.35 15.91 -5.27
N PRO A 157 25.39 15.38 -5.94
CA PRO A 157 25.21 14.27 -6.88
C PRO A 157 24.44 13.11 -6.25
N LEU A 158 23.57 12.44 -7.02
CA LEU A 158 22.77 11.30 -6.52
C LEU A 158 23.63 10.10 -6.05
N SER A 159 24.92 10.08 -6.43
CA SER A 159 25.92 9.12 -5.93
C SER A 159 26.39 9.41 -4.50
N THR A 160 26.11 10.60 -3.97
CA THR A 160 26.45 10.99 -2.61
C THR A 160 25.28 10.67 -1.68
N PRO A 161 25.46 9.79 -0.67
CA PRO A 161 24.40 9.46 0.27
C PRO A 161 24.05 10.67 1.15
N THR A 162 22.75 10.94 1.28
CA THR A 162 22.15 11.94 2.18
C THR A 162 20.85 11.37 2.77
N ALA A 163 20.25 12.06 3.74
CA ALA A 163 18.93 11.75 4.27
C ALA A 163 17.84 11.73 3.17
N MET A 164 18.05 12.45 2.05
CA MET A 164 17.11 12.51 0.92
C MET A 164 17.32 11.42 -0.13
N SER A 165 18.42 10.67 -0.12
CA SER A 165 18.72 9.72 -1.20
C SER A 165 17.65 8.65 -1.39
N THR A 166 17.16 8.07 -0.28
CA THR A 166 16.09 7.06 -0.34
C THR A 166 14.74 7.67 -0.71
N PHE A 167 14.47 8.90 -0.30
CA PHE A 167 13.28 9.62 -0.73
C PHE A 167 13.27 9.84 -2.25
N LEU A 168 14.40 10.26 -2.82
CA LEU A 168 14.54 10.47 -4.26
C LEU A 168 14.43 9.14 -5.03
N ALA A 169 15.03 8.06 -4.52
CA ALA A 169 14.84 6.72 -5.06
C ALA A 169 13.36 6.29 -5.03
N ARG A 170 12.65 6.55 -3.92
CA ARG A 170 11.21 6.31 -3.78
C ARG A 170 10.39 7.07 -4.83
N VAL A 171 10.72 8.34 -5.09
CA VAL A 171 10.02 9.15 -6.11
C VAL A 171 10.25 8.59 -7.53
N ARG A 172 11.49 8.21 -7.85
CA ARG A 172 11.81 7.55 -9.14
C ARG A 172 11.02 6.25 -9.31
N PHE A 173 11.00 5.41 -8.27
CA PHE A 173 10.25 4.16 -8.31
C PHE A 173 8.74 4.37 -8.42
N ALA A 174 8.20 5.35 -7.70
CA ALA A 174 6.79 5.72 -7.79
C ALA A 174 6.39 6.16 -9.21
N THR A 175 7.28 6.87 -9.91
CA THR A 175 7.07 7.27 -11.30
C THR A 175 6.89 6.04 -12.20
N LEU A 176 7.74 5.01 -12.02
CA LEU A 176 7.62 3.75 -12.74
C LEU A 176 6.31 3.03 -12.40
N CYS A 177 5.89 2.98 -11.13
CA CYS A 177 4.59 2.39 -10.76
C CYS A 177 3.40 3.09 -11.44
N ARG A 178 3.42 4.42 -11.56
CA ARG A 178 2.40 5.16 -12.31
C ARG A 178 2.43 4.82 -13.79
N GLU A 179 3.61 4.76 -14.41
CA GLU A 179 3.75 4.36 -15.82
C GLU A 179 3.23 2.94 -16.07
N ILE A 180 3.42 2.02 -15.13
CA ILE A 180 2.83 0.66 -15.20
C ILE A 180 1.30 0.74 -15.24
N VAL A 181 0.70 1.58 -14.40
CA VAL A 181 -0.76 1.80 -14.40
C VAL A 181 -1.23 2.43 -15.70
N ASP A 182 -0.50 3.39 -16.26
CA ASP A 182 -0.85 3.97 -17.55
C ASP A 182 -0.79 2.93 -18.70
N ILE A 183 0.14 1.96 -18.62
CA ILE A 183 0.31 0.90 -19.62
C ILE A 183 -0.76 -0.20 -19.48
N MET A 184 -0.99 -0.70 -18.26
CA MET A 184 -1.86 -1.86 -18.01
C MET A 184 -3.31 -1.48 -17.70
N GLY A 185 -3.53 -0.29 -17.13
CA GLY A 185 -4.81 0.15 -16.58
C GLY A 185 -5.96 0.09 -17.59
N PRO A 186 -5.83 0.65 -18.81
CA PRO A 186 -6.90 0.60 -19.80
C PRO A 186 -7.37 -0.83 -20.11
N THR A 187 -6.43 -1.77 -20.28
CA THR A 187 -6.75 -3.18 -20.56
C THR A 187 -7.44 -3.86 -19.38
N LEU A 188 -6.91 -3.67 -18.17
CA LEU A 188 -7.48 -4.25 -16.96
C LEU A 188 -8.88 -3.71 -16.64
N LEU A 189 -9.13 -2.41 -16.90
CA LEU A 189 -10.44 -1.78 -16.70
C LEU A 189 -11.51 -2.33 -17.66
N GLU A 190 -11.10 -2.80 -18.84
CA GLU A 190 -11.99 -3.49 -19.79
C GLU A 190 -12.22 -4.96 -19.42
N GLY A 191 -11.62 -5.45 -18.33
CA GLY A 191 -11.70 -6.84 -17.91
C GLY A 191 -10.85 -7.78 -18.77
N ASN A 192 -9.90 -7.23 -19.53
CA ASN A 192 -8.98 -8.00 -20.36
C ASN A 192 -7.66 -8.23 -19.63
N GLU A 193 -7.01 -9.35 -19.93
CA GLU A 193 -5.64 -9.58 -19.49
C GLU A 193 -4.67 -8.81 -20.40
N PRO A 194 -3.60 -8.21 -19.83
CA PRO A 194 -2.55 -7.59 -20.62
C PRO A 194 -1.87 -8.62 -21.52
N GLU A 195 -1.34 -8.20 -22.67
CA GLU A 195 -0.50 -9.10 -23.48
C GLU A 195 0.73 -9.53 -22.70
N TYR A 196 1.13 -10.80 -22.83
CA TYR A 196 2.26 -11.35 -22.08
C TYR A 196 3.57 -10.59 -22.37
N SER A 197 3.76 -10.15 -23.62
CA SER A 197 4.88 -9.30 -24.06
C SER A 197 5.00 -8.01 -23.24
N VAL A 198 3.87 -7.35 -22.94
CA VAL A 198 3.81 -6.13 -22.12
C VAL A 198 4.23 -6.42 -20.69
N VAL A 199 3.81 -7.56 -20.13
CA VAL A 199 4.21 -8.00 -18.79
C VAL A 199 5.71 -8.25 -18.71
N LEU A 200 6.30 -8.85 -19.74
CA LEU A 200 7.76 -9.04 -19.83
C LEU A 200 8.52 -7.71 -19.94
N GLU A 201 8.02 -6.77 -20.74
CA GLU A 201 8.63 -5.43 -20.88
C GLU A 201 8.63 -4.68 -19.54
N ILE A 202 7.50 -4.67 -18.84
CA ILE A 202 7.39 -4.06 -17.51
C ILE A 202 8.32 -4.77 -16.52
N GLY A 203 8.38 -6.10 -16.56
CA GLY A 203 9.29 -6.90 -15.73
C GLY A 203 10.74 -6.47 -15.92
N GLN A 204 11.16 -6.27 -17.16
CA GLN A 204 12.51 -5.80 -17.48
C GLN A 204 12.75 -4.36 -16.96
N LYS A 205 11.77 -3.45 -17.07
CA LYS A 205 11.89 -2.09 -16.52
C LYS A 205 12.10 -2.11 -15.00
N LEU A 206 11.40 -2.98 -14.28
CA LEU A 206 11.58 -3.15 -12.83
C LEU A 206 12.96 -3.74 -12.47
N GLN A 207 13.47 -4.69 -13.26
CA GLN A 207 14.83 -5.22 -13.06
C GLN A 207 15.89 -4.13 -13.32
N ASN A 208 15.79 -3.42 -14.44
CA ASN A 208 16.70 -2.31 -14.76
C ASN A 208 16.69 -1.25 -13.65
N HIS A 209 15.52 -0.98 -13.05
CA HIS A 209 15.42 -0.03 -11.95
C HIS A 209 16.22 -0.48 -10.71
N LEU A 210 16.30 -1.78 -10.42
CA LEU A 210 17.18 -2.30 -9.35
C LEU A 210 18.66 -2.06 -9.68
N ASP A 211 19.06 -2.26 -10.93
CA ASP A 211 20.45 -2.10 -11.39
C ASP A 211 20.88 -0.62 -11.39
N GLU A 212 19.95 0.29 -11.68
CA GLU A 212 20.16 1.75 -11.67
C GLU A 212 20.20 2.38 -10.27
N LEU A 213 19.93 1.60 -9.22
CA LEU A 213 20.01 2.12 -7.86
C LEU A 213 21.45 2.59 -7.56
N PRO A 214 21.61 3.72 -6.81
CA PRO A 214 22.92 4.10 -6.30
C PRO A 214 23.57 2.93 -5.54
N PRO A 215 24.91 2.76 -5.59
CA PRO A 215 25.59 1.63 -4.95
C PRO A 215 25.17 1.43 -3.48
N PHE A 216 25.01 2.51 -2.72
CA PHE A 216 24.60 2.43 -1.31
C PHE A 216 23.13 1.97 -1.10
N LEU A 217 22.32 1.82 -2.15
CA LEU A 217 20.98 1.22 -2.11
C LEU A 217 20.91 -0.15 -2.80
N ARG A 218 22.00 -0.64 -3.41
CA ARG A 218 22.04 -1.97 -4.02
C ARG A 218 22.40 -3.05 -3.01
N LEU A 219 21.94 -4.28 -3.29
CA LEU A 219 22.16 -5.46 -2.44
C LEU A 219 23.28 -6.37 -2.95
N ASP A 220 23.94 -6.03 -4.05
CA ASP A 220 25.06 -6.82 -4.54
C ASP A 220 26.27 -6.70 -3.57
N PRO A 221 27.08 -7.77 -3.41
CA PRO A 221 28.18 -7.78 -2.43
C PRO A 221 29.18 -6.64 -2.61
N ASP A 222 29.48 -6.24 -3.85
CA ASP A 222 30.44 -5.17 -4.14
C ASP A 222 29.90 -3.82 -3.67
N SER A 223 28.65 -3.52 -3.99
CA SER A 223 27.95 -2.32 -3.52
C SER A 223 27.83 -2.27 -2.00
N ILE A 224 27.53 -3.39 -1.35
CA ILE A 224 27.49 -3.49 0.11
C ILE A 224 28.87 -3.14 0.67
N ARG A 225 29.95 -3.72 0.13
CA ARG A 225 31.33 -3.44 0.57
C ARG A 225 31.70 -1.97 0.37
N MET A 226 31.37 -1.39 -0.78
CA MET A 226 31.67 0.02 -1.10
C MET A 226 30.96 1.03 -0.19
N SER A 227 29.87 0.63 0.46
CA SER A 227 29.02 1.51 1.27
C SER A 227 29.06 1.20 2.77
N GLN A 228 29.98 0.34 3.22
CA GLN A 228 30.11 -0.06 4.62
C GLN A 228 30.29 1.15 5.56
N ASP A 229 31.19 2.07 5.22
CA ASP A 229 31.46 3.25 6.04
C ASP A 229 30.24 4.18 6.13
N ALA A 230 29.53 4.38 5.01
CA ALA A 230 28.32 5.20 4.98
C ALA A 230 27.20 4.58 5.81
N CYS A 231 27.03 3.26 5.77
CA CYS A 231 26.07 2.54 6.62
C CYS A 231 26.45 2.56 8.10
N ALA A 232 27.75 2.50 8.41
CA ALA A 232 28.22 2.57 9.79
C ALA A 232 27.96 3.95 10.43
N GLN A 233 28.01 5.02 9.62
CA GLN A 233 27.72 6.39 10.06
C GLN A 233 26.23 6.68 10.16
N GLY A 234 25.38 5.96 9.41
CA GLY A 234 23.93 6.12 9.39
C GLY A 234 23.21 4.77 9.33
N PRO A 235 22.83 4.17 10.48
CA PRO A 235 22.14 2.87 10.50
C PRO A 235 20.81 2.89 9.73
N ASP A 236 20.18 4.07 9.63
CA ASP A 236 18.99 4.28 8.81
C ASP A 236 19.21 3.93 7.33
N LEU A 237 20.43 4.15 6.80
CA LEU A 237 20.75 3.86 5.40
C LEU A 237 20.68 2.37 5.09
N ALA A 238 21.12 1.51 6.02
CA ALA A 238 21.03 0.07 5.87
C ALA A 238 19.56 -0.40 5.82
N LEU A 239 18.72 0.13 6.71
CA LEU A 239 17.29 -0.17 6.71
C LEU A 239 16.60 0.36 5.44
N GLN A 240 16.97 1.57 5.00
CA GLN A 240 16.45 2.20 3.79
C GLN A 240 16.81 1.42 2.52
N ARG A 241 18.03 0.88 2.43
CA ARG A 241 18.45 -0.04 1.37
C ARG A 241 17.52 -1.25 1.30
N LEU A 242 17.29 -1.90 2.45
CA LEU A 242 16.39 -3.05 2.52
C LEU A 242 14.96 -2.67 2.10
N ALA A 243 14.45 -1.53 2.57
CA ALA A 243 13.10 -1.04 2.27
C ALA A 243 12.90 -0.75 0.77
N THR A 244 13.90 -0.14 0.14
CA THR A 244 13.89 0.17 -1.30
C THR A 244 13.78 -1.11 -2.12
N ASN A 245 14.65 -2.08 -1.87
CA ASN A 245 14.65 -3.35 -2.59
C ASN A 245 13.39 -4.17 -2.31
N PHE A 246 12.91 -4.16 -1.07
CA PHE A 246 11.67 -4.84 -0.68
C PHE A 246 10.50 -4.33 -1.51
N SER A 247 10.37 -3.01 -1.64
CA SER A 247 9.27 -2.39 -2.38
C SER A 247 9.30 -2.78 -3.86
N ILE A 248 10.48 -2.84 -4.48
CA ILE A 248 10.64 -3.21 -5.89
C ILE A 248 10.36 -4.71 -6.10
N HIS A 249 10.91 -5.60 -5.28
CA HIS A 249 10.61 -7.04 -5.36
C HIS A 249 9.13 -7.35 -5.11
N ALA A 250 8.46 -6.61 -4.23
CA ALA A 250 7.02 -6.75 -4.04
C ALA A 250 6.24 -6.42 -5.32
N ARG A 251 6.67 -5.42 -6.11
CA ARG A 251 6.05 -5.09 -7.41
C ARG A 251 6.37 -6.09 -8.51
N ILE A 252 7.59 -6.61 -8.55
CA ILE A 252 7.96 -7.70 -9.48
C ILE A 252 7.13 -8.95 -9.17
N CYS A 253 7.01 -9.30 -7.89
CA CYS A 253 6.17 -10.42 -7.45
C CYS A 253 4.72 -10.22 -7.90
N ARG A 254 4.13 -9.04 -7.64
CA ARG A 254 2.77 -8.69 -8.06
C ARG A 254 2.57 -8.84 -9.57
N LEU A 255 3.45 -8.23 -10.36
CA LEU A 255 3.37 -8.22 -11.82
C LEU A 255 3.31 -9.64 -12.40
N HIS A 256 4.28 -10.48 -12.03
CA HIS A 256 4.40 -11.82 -12.60
C HIS A 256 3.40 -12.83 -12.02
N ARG A 257 2.70 -12.47 -10.93
CA ARG A 257 1.71 -13.35 -10.31
C ARG A 257 0.53 -13.65 -11.24
N LEU A 258 0.20 -12.73 -12.16
CA LEU A 258 -0.82 -12.94 -13.18
C LEU A 258 -0.63 -14.26 -13.96
N TYR A 259 0.63 -14.65 -14.19
CA TYR A 259 0.97 -15.87 -14.95
C TYR A 259 1.67 -16.92 -14.08
N HIS A 260 1.69 -16.75 -12.76
CA HIS A 260 2.41 -17.68 -11.86
C HIS A 260 1.80 -19.07 -11.88
N LEU A 261 0.46 -19.15 -11.85
CA LEU A 261 -0.27 -20.42 -11.88
C LEU A 261 -0.25 -21.04 -13.27
N GLU A 262 -0.54 -20.24 -14.30
CA GLU A 262 -0.52 -20.74 -15.68
C GLU A 262 0.86 -21.24 -16.08
N GLY A 263 1.94 -20.60 -15.61
CA GLY A 263 3.31 -21.06 -15.83
C GLY A 263 3.67 -22.39 -15.17
N SER A 264 2.80 -22.98 -14.35
CA SER A 264 2.96 -24.35 -13.88
C SER A 264 2.48 -25.40 -14.90
N LEU A 265 1.57 -25.00 -15.80
CA LEU A 265 0.96 -25.86 -16.80
C LEU A 265 1.45 -25.56 -18.22
N ASN A 266 1.71 -24.28 -18.52
CA ASN A 266 2.18 -23.80 -19.81
C ASN A 266 3.65 -23.32 -19.73
N PRO A 267 4.59 -23.99 -20.41
CA PRO A 267 5.99 -23.58 -20.45
C PRO A 267 6.24 -22.17 -20.98
N GLU A 268 5.34 -21.61 -21.78
CA GLU A 268 5.41 -20.24 -22.29
C GLU A 268 5.58 -19.21 -21.16
N TYR A 269 4.92 -19.45 -20.03
CA TYR A 269 4.91 -18.54 -18.89
C TYR A 269 5.90 -18.92 -17.77
N ALA A 270 6.80 -19.88 -18.04
CA ALA A 270 7.76 -20.38 -17.05
C ALA A 270 8.68 -19.28 -16.49
N TYR A 271 9.01 -18.27 -17.32
CA TYR A 271 9.79 -17.12 -16.89
C TYR A 271 9.05 -16.32 -15.81
N SER A 272 7.78 -15.98 -16.04
CA SER A 272 6.98 -15.23 -15.06
C SER A 272 6.80 -16.01 -13.77
N ARG A 273 6.51 -17.32 -13.84
CA ARG A 273 6.47 -18.18 -12.65
C ARG A 273 7.77 -18.10 -11.85
N THR A 274 8.92 -18.22 -12.51
CA THR A 274 10.25 -18.14 -11.88
C THR A 274 10.49 -16.78 -11.22
N MET A 275 10.18 -15.68 -11.91
CA MET A 275 10.36 -14.32 -11.41
C MET A 275 9.45 -14.00 -10.23
N CYS A 276 8.21 -14.48 -10.26
CA CYS A 276 7.25 -14.34 -9.18
C CYS A 276 7.75 -15.04 -7.91
N ILE A 277 8.08 -16.33 -7.99
CA ILE A 277 8.56 -17.13 -6.86
C ILE A 277 9.86 -16.57 -6.28
N ARG A 278 10.83 -16.23 -7.15
CA ARG A 278 12.11 -15.65 -6.72
C ARG A 278 11.89 -14.34 -5.97
N SER A 279 11.00 -13.47 -6.47
CA SER A 279 10.72 -12.19 -5.82
C SER A 279 9.93 -12.36 -4.53
N ALA A 280 9.01 -13.32 -4.46
CA ALA A 280 8.29 -13.67 -3.23
C ALA A 280 9.26 -14.13 -2.13
N HIS A 281 10.19 -15.03 -2.45
CA HIS A 281 11.26 -15.39 -1.51
C HIS A 281 12.08 -14.19 -1.07
N ARG A 282 12.45 -13.32 -2.02
CA ARG A 282 13.25 -12.14 -1.72
C ARG A 282 12.54 -11.16 -0.80
N VAL A 283 11.23 -10.96 -0.96
CA VAL A 283 10.39 -10.15 -0.04
C VAL A 283 10.47 -10.68 1.39
N LEU A 284 10.37 -12.01 1.58
CA LEU A 284 10.44 -12.63 2.90
C LEU A 284 11.83 -12.55 3.53
N GLU A 285 12.89 -12.75 2.74
CA GLU A 285 14.28 -12.58 3.19
C GLU A 285 14.55 -11.13 3.64
N LEU A 286 14.11 -10.16 2.83
CA LEU A 286 14.31 -8.76 3.12
C LEU A 286 13.56 -8.35 4.38
N ARG A 287 12.34 -8.84 4.59
CA ARG A 287 11.62 -8.60 5.85
C ARG A 287 12.42 -9.10 7.06
N ARG A 288 12.96 -10.33 7.01
CA ARG A 288 13.78 -10.87 8.11
C ARG A 288 15.05 -10.04 8.36
N ALA A 289 15.71 -9.61 7.30
CA ALA A 289 16.89 -8.75 7.41
C ALA A 289 16.54 -7.38 8.02
N MET A 290 15.36 -6.82 7.69
CA MET A 290 14.89 -5.58 8.30
C MET A 290 14.60 -5.74 9.78
N ASP A 291 14.09 -6.89 10.25
CA ASP A 291 13.81 -7.10 11.67
C ASP A 291 15.12 -7.10 12.49
N GLN A 292 16.20 -7.62 11.92
CA GLN A 292 17.55 -7.58 12.51
C GLN A 292 18.10 -6.15 12.58
N VAL A 293 18.18 -5.47 11.43
CA VAL A 293 18.75 -4.10 11.32
C VAL A 293 17.86 -3.06 12.02
N GLY A 294 16.55 -3.20 11.90
CA GLY A 294 15.57 -2.28 12.47
C GLY A 294 15.63 -2.23 13.99
N THR A 295 15.88 -3.37 14.65
CA THR A 295 16.03 -3.44 16.10
C THR A 295 17.15 -2.52 16.59
N GLU A 296 18.27 -2.46 15.86
CA GLU A 296 19.41 -1.58 16.17
C GLU A 296 19.07 -0.09 15.91
N ALA A 297 18.34 0.19 14.82
CA ALA A 297 17.88 1.53 14.47
C ALA A 297 16.66 2.02 15.28
N GLY A 298 16.10 1.19 16.18
CA GLY A 298 14.86 1.51 16.90
C GLY A 298 13.61 1.58 16.02
N CYS A 299 13.67 0.99 14.83
CA CYS A 299 12.58 0.89 13.87
C CYS A 299 12.05 -0.55 13.84
N HIS A 300 10.73 -0.73 13.87
CA HIS A 300 10.11 -2.05 13.83
C HIS A 300 9.35 -2.24 12.50
N PRO A 301 9.95 -2.90 11.49
CA PRO A 301 9.35 -3.09 10.16
C PRO A 301 7.97 -3.74 10.21
N ALA A 302 7.75 -4.61 11.19
CA ALA A 302 6.47 -5.23 11.52
C ALA A 302 5.30 -4.24 11.70
N ARG A 303 5.59 -3.00 12.13
CA ARG A 303 4.59 -1.94 12.36
C ARG A 303 4.18 -1.20 11.10
N PHE A 304 4.83 -1.45 9.96
CA PHE A 304 4.49 -0.79 8.72
C PHE A 304 3.49 -1.64 7.95
N TRP A 305 2.23 -1.18 7.92
CA TRP A 305 1.12 -1.86 7.22
C TRP A 305 1.52 -2.38 5.83
N LYS A 306 2.16 -1.53 5.02
CA LYS A 306 2.54 -1.86 3.63
C LYS A 306 3.54 -3.02 3.56
N ILE A 307 4.48 -3.09 4.51
CA ILE A 307 5.46 -4.19 4.55
C ILE A 307 4.71 -5.49 4.81
N THR A 308 3.85 -5.52 5.82
CA THR A 308 3.15 -6.74 6.21
C THR A 308 2.17 -7.20 5.13
N GLN A 309 1.44 -6.31 4.48
CA GLN A 309 0.57 -6.64 3.35
C GLN A 309 1.36 -7.36 2.24
N HIS A 310 2.52 -6.84 1.85
CA HIS A 310 3.35 -7.46 0.82
C HIS A 310 4.01 -8.77 1.28
N VAL A 311 4.40 -8.89 2.55
CA VAL A 311 4.91 -10.14 3.13
C VAL A 311 3.84 -11.23 3.08
N PHE A 312 2.60 -10.90 3.44
CA PHE A 312 1.49 -11.83 3.39
C PHE A 312 1.19 -12.29 1.95
N LEU A 313 1.12 -11.35 1.00
CA LEU A 313 0.90 -11.68 -0.41
C LEU A 313 2.03 -12.54 -1.00
N ALA A 314 3.28 -12.30 -0.59
CA ALA A 314 4.41 -13.13 -0.98
C ALA A 314 4.34 -14.54 -0.36
N ALA A 315 3.99 -14.65 0.93
CA ALA A 315 3.81 -15.93 1.60
C ALA A 315 2.69 -16.75 0.94
N LEU A 316 1.57 -16.10 0.61
CA LEU A 316 0.45 -16.73 -0.09
C LEU A 316 0.84 -17.19 -1.50
N THR A 317 1.57 -16.37 -2.25
CA THR A 317 2.08 -16.75 -3.59
C THR A 317 2.91 -18.03 -3.52
N LEU A 318 3.81 -18.12 -2.52
CA LEU A 318 4.58 -19.34 -2.28
C LEU A 318 3.72 -20.50 -1.78
N ALA A 319 2.68 -20.23 -0.99
CA ALA A 319 1.77 -21.26 -0.52
C ALA A 319 1.05 -21.92 -1.69
N THR A 320 0.49 -21.11 -2.59
CA THR A 320 -0.15 -21.58 -3.82
C THR A 320 0.83 -22.38 -4.70
N ASP A 321 2.09 -21.94 -4.80
CA ASP A 321 3.12 -22.66 -5.57
C ASP A 321 3.43 -24.07 -5.02
N VAL A 322 3.39 -24.22 -3.69
CA VAL A 322 3.56 -25.52 -3.02
C VAL A 322 2.32 -26.38 -3.22
N SER A 323 1.12 -25.80 -3.09
CA SER A 323 -0.14 -26.54 -3.23
C SER A 323 -0.34 -27.13 -4.63
N ILE A 324 0.14 -26.45 -5.67
CA ILE A 324 0.07 -26.96 -7.06
C ILE A 324 1.07 -28.10 -7.30
N ASN A 325 2.21 -28.09 -6.60
CA ASN A 325 3.26 -29.10 -6.74
C ASN A 325 3.59 -29.73 -5.36
N PRO A 326 2.63 -30.45 -4.74
CA PRO A 326 2.76 -30.92 -3.37
C PRO A 326 3.82 -32.02 -3.20
N GLU A 327 4.08 -32.78 -4.27
CA GLU A 327 5.08 -33.86 -4.31
C GLU A 327 6.39 -33.43 -5.01
N GLY A 328 6.57 -32.13 -5.27
CA GLY A 328 7.77 -31.64 -5.91
C GLY A 328 9.02 -31.86 -5.06
N PRO A 329 10.21 -32.03 -5.67
CA PRO A 329 11.47 -31.98 -4.92
C PRO A 329 11.53 -30.63 -4.20
N ASP A 330 11.71 -30.63 -2.89
CA ASP A 330 11.68 -29.46 -1.99
C ASP A 330 10.29 -28.92 -1.61
N ALA A 331 9.18 -29.64 -1.84
CA ALA A 331 7.85 -29.21 -1.40
C ALA A 331 7.75 -29.00 0.13
N GLU A 332 8.29 -29.91 0.92
CA GLU A 332 8.28 -29.80 2.39
C GLU A 332 9.12 -28.61 2.88
N ASP A 333 10.30 -28.40 2.31
CA ASP A 333 11.16 -27.24 2.61
C ASP A 333 10.47 -25.92 2.23
N ARG A 334 9.75 -25.88 1.11
CA ARG A 334 8.95 -24.72 0.70
C ARG A 334 7.78 -24.49 1.65
N LYS A 335 7.05 -25.54 2.07
CA LYS A 335 5.99 -25.47 3.08
C LYS A 335 6.52 -24.92 4.40
N ALA A 336 7.66 -25.41 4.87
CA ALA A 336 8.31 -24.91 6.09
C ALA A 336 8.67 -23.41 5.99
N LYS A 337 9.17 -22.95 4.83
CA LYS A 337 9.46 -21.52 4.59
C LYS A 337 8.21 -20.64 4.63
N VAL A 338 7.10 -21.11 4.07
CA VAL A 338 5.80 -20.42 4.13
C VAL A 338 5.32 -20.31 5.58
N MET A 339 5.32 -21.43 6.31
CA MET A 339 4.93 -21.44 7.72
C MET A 339 5.83 -20.54 8.59
N ALA A 340 7.15 -20.52 8.31
CA ALA A 340 8.06 -19.62 9.02
C ALA A 340 7.75 -18.14 8.77
N ALA A 341 7.44 -17.77 7.52
CA ALA A 341 7.02 -16.40 7.20
C ALA A 341 5.71 -16.03 7.89
N TYR A 342 4.76 -16.96 7.92
CA TYR A 342 3.50 -16.76 8.63
C TYR A 342 3.68 -16.59 10.13
N ARG A 343 4.51 -17.41 10.79
CA ARG A 343 4.85 -17.23 12.21
C ARG A 343 5.51 -15.89 12.50
N THR A 344 6.34 -15.38 11.57
CA THR A 344 6.88 -14.01 11.68
C THR A 344 5.76 -12.96 11.65
N LEU A 345 4.77 -13.09 10.75
CA LEU A 345 3.59 -12.23 10.72
C LEU A 345 2.78 -12.31 12.01
N GLU A 346 2.57 -13.52 12.53
CA GLU A 346 1.82 -13.76 13.76
C GLU A 346 2.53 -13.20 15.00
N SER A 347 3.84 -13.41 15.13
CA SER A 347 4.62 -12.82 16.22
C SER A 347 4.57 -11.29 16.24
N SER A 348 4.22 -10.68 15.10
CA SER A 348 4.01 -9.23 14.96
C SER A 348 2.64 -8.75 15.46
N LYS A 349 1.72 -9.64 15.88
CA LYS A 349 0.38 -9.31 16.44
C LYS A 349 0.44 -8.27 17.55
N GLU A 350 1.46 -8.37 18.40
CA GLU A 350 1.65 -7.48 19.54
C GLU A 350 1.91 -6.01 19.16
N ASP A 351 2.42 -5.81 17.94
CA ASP A 351 2.88 -4.55 17.38
C ASP A 351 1.82 -3.86 16.49
N SER A 352 0.90 -4.61 15.87
CA SER A 352 -0.24 -4.07 15.11
C SER A 352 -1.42 -5.06 15.09
N ILE A 353 -2.44 -4.79 15.92
CA ILE A 353 -3.61 -5.67 16.11
C ILE A 353 -4.46 -5.73 14.84
N THR A 354 -4.80 -4.57 14.27
CA THR A 354 -5.66 -4.42 13.08
C THR A 354 -5.12 -5.17 11.86
N LEU A 355 -3.80 -5.21 11.72
CA LEU A 355 -3.14 -5.84 10.59
C LEU A 355 -3.25 -7.36 10.61
N VAL A 356 -3.08 -7.99 11.78
CA VAL A 356 -3.16 -9.43 11.87
C VAL A 356 -4.61 -9.92 11.89
N GLU A 357 -5.52 -9.16 12.49
CA GLU A 357 -6.96 -9.42 12.36
C GLU A 357 -7.39 -9.41 10.88
N THR A 358 -6.90 -8.45 10.10
CA THR A 358 -7.19 -8.39 8.65
C THR A 358 -6.59 -9.59 7.90
N ILE A 359 -5.35 -9.97 8.21
CA ILE A 359 -4.70 -11.16 7.62
C ILE A 359 -5.46 -12.45 7.97
N GLN A 360 -5.85 -12.62 9.23
CA GLN A 360 -6.61 -13.78 9.69
C GLN A 360 -7.99 -13.81 9.06
N LYS A 361 -8.69 -12.67 9.00
CA LYS A 361 -9.97 -12.54 8.31
C LYS A 361 -9.85 -12.89 6.83
N ASN A 362 -8.80 -12.44 6.15
CA ASN A 362 -8.56 -12.76 4.74
C ASN A 362 -8.28 -14.25 4.53
N LEU A 363 -7.49 -14.88 5.41
CA LEU A 363 -7.29 -16.34 5.39
C LEU A 363 -8.59 -17.09 5.67
N GLN A 364 -9.40 -16.63 6.61
CA GLN A 364 -10.66 -17.27 6.95
C GLN A 364 -11.72 -17.08 5.84
N SER A 365 -11.75 -15.91 5.19
CA SER A 365 -12.55 -15.65 3.98
C SER A 365 -12.12 -16.56 2.84
N LEU A 366 -10.81 -16.76 2.67
CA LEU A 366 -10.27 -17.72 1.72
C LEU A 366 -10.77 -19.13 2.06
N MET A 367 -10.65 -19.58 3.31
CA MET A 367 -11.13 -20.90 3.75
C MET A 367 -12.63 -21.09 3.52
N THR A 368 -13.47 -20.12 3.88
CA THR A 368 -14.93 -20.23 3.65
C THR A 368 -15.30 -20.19 2.17
N THR A 369 -14.56 -19.42 1.35
CA THR A 369 -14.72 -19.43 -0.11
C THR A 369 -14.36 -20.80 -0.70
N LEU A 370 -13.29 -21.42 -0.19
CA LEU A 370 -12.88 -22.76 -0.58
C LEU A 370 -13.93 -23.82 -0.21
N GLU A 371 -14.45 -23.79 1.01
CA GLU A 371 -15.47 -24.73 1.49
C GLU A 371 -16.82 -24.56 0.78
N SER A 372 -17.24 -23.31 0.55
CA SER A 372 -18.51 -23.01 -0.14
C SER A 372 -18.48 -23.42 -1.61
N ARG A 373 -17.33 -23.30 -2.30
CA ARG A 373 -17.17 -23.77 -3.68
C ARG A 373 -17.10 -25.29 -3.78
N ARG A 374 -16.51 -25.98 -2.80
CA ARG A 374 -16.51 -27.45 -2.71
C ARG A 374 -17.92 -28.04 -2.54
N THR A 375 -18.76 -27.36 -1.77
CA THR A 375 -20.15 -27.78 -1.50
C THR A 375 -21.13 -27.35 -2.59
N ALA A 376 -20.74 -26.41 -3.47
CA ALA A 376 -21.52 -26.02 -4.63
C ALA A 376 -21.45 -27.10 -5.74
N ASN A 377 -22.59 -27.70 -6.07
CA ASN A 377 -22.72 -28.63 -7.19
C ASN A 377 -22.12 -28.04 -8.50
N PRO A 378 -21.42 -28.81 -9.35
CA PRO A 378 -20.81 -28.32 -10.60
C PRO A 378 -21.79 -27.60 -11.56
N LEU A 379 -23.10 -27.84 -11.40
CA LEU A 379 -24.17 -27.24 -12.19
C LEU A 379 -24.55 -25.81 -11.77
N SER A 380 -24.24 -25.36 -10.54
CA SER A 380 -24.53 -23.99 -10.08
C SER A 380 -23.46 -22.97 -10.53
N LEU A 381 -22.19 -23.39 -10.60
CA LEU A 381 -21.07 -22.58 -11.10
C LEU A 381 -21.25 -22.19 -12.58
N ARG A 382 -21.75 -23.13 -13.40
CA ARG A 382 -22.02 -22.88 -14.83
C ARG A 382 -23.13 -21.85 -15.07
N ARG A 383 -24.08 -21.71 -14.13
CA ARG A 383 -25.17 -20.71 -14.21
C ARG A 383 -24.70 -19.31 -13.81
N ALA A 384 -23.75 -19.20 -12.89
CA ALA A 384 -23.14 -17.93 -12.50
C ALA A 384 -22.19 -17.39 -13.59
N GLN A 385 -21.47 -18.27 -14.30
CA GLN A 385 -20.61 -17.89 -15.43
C GLN A 385 -21.39 -17.44 -16.67
N VAL A 386 -22.56 -18.04 -16.97
CA VAL A 386 -23.40 -17.62 -18.11
C VAL A 386 -24.10 -16.28 -17.85
N SER A 387 -24.43 -15.95 -16.59
CA SER A 387 -25.11 -14.69 -16.26
C SER A 387 -24.17 -13.47 -16.20
N ARG A 388 -22.84 -13.66 -16.26
CA ARG A 388 -21.84 -12.56 -16.27
C ARG A 388 -21.27 -12.23 -17.67
N ARG A 389 -21.67 -12.95 -18.73
CA ARG A 389 -21.38 -12.51 -20.11
C ARG A 389 -22.47 -11.52 -20.55
N PRO A 390 -22.14 -10.31 -21.00
CA PRO A 390 -23.10 -9.51 -21.75
C PRO A 390 -23.35 -10.24 -23.07
N GLU A 391 -24.57 -10.71 -23.28
CA GLU A 391 -25.00 -11.14 -24.62
C GLU A 391 -24.86 -9.94 -25.55
N ALA A 392 -24.05 -10.10 -26.60
CA ALA A 392 -23.97 -9.15 -27.69
C ALA A 392 -25.33 -9.10 -28.41
N VAL A 393 -26.21 -8.22 -27.97
CA VAL A 393 -27.42 -7.87 -28.72
C VAL A 393 -26.96 -7.05 -29.92
N ILE A 394 -26.95 -7.69 -31.09
CA ILE A 394 -26.86 -7.00 -32.38
C ILE A 394 -28.15 -6.20 -32.54
N ALA A 395 -28.15 -4.95 -32.06
CA ALA A 395 -29.20 -3.99 -32.34
C ALA A 395 -28.84 -3.24 -33.63
N GLN A 396 -29.57 -3.56 -34.69
CA GLN A 396 -29.52 -2.88 -35.98
C GLN A 396 -29.78 -1.38 -35.78
N HIS A 397 -28.92 -0.55 -36.37
CA HIS A 397 -29.05 0.91 -36.37
C HIS A 397 -30.35 1.34 -37.04
N SER A 398 -31.14 2.12 -36.31
CA SER A 398 -32.15 3.02 -36.87
C SER A 398 -32.17 4.28 -36.01
N LEU A 399 -31.63 5.37 -36.55
CA LEU A 399 -31.62 6.70 -35.94
C LEU A 399 -33.04 7.27 -35.87
N PRO A 400 -33.40 7.95 -34.76
CA PRO A 400 -34.35 9.05 -34.84
C PRO A 400 -33.73 10.38 -34.42
N GLN A 401 -34.20 11.40 -35.13
CA GLN A 401 -33.80 12.80 -35.10
C GLN A 401 -34.43 13.55 -33.92
N HIS A 402 -33.74 14.63 -33.52
CA HIS A 402 -34.13 15.73 -32.62
C HIS A 402 -34.01 15.57 -31.09
N PRO A 403 -33.41 16.57 -30.38
CA PRO A 403 -33.34 16.61 -28.93
C PRO A 403 -34.58 17.30 -28.32
N PRO A 404 -35.06 16.90 -27.13
CA PRO A 404 -36.02 17.70 -26.39
C PRO A 404 -35.33 18.78 -25.54
N ARG A 405 -36.07 19.89 -25.44
CA ARG A 405 -35.76 21.21 -24.91
C ARG A 405 -35.83 21.20 -23.36
N LEU A 406 -34.88 21.86 -22.70
CA LEU A 406 -34.92 22.18 -21.27
C LEU A 406 -35.79 23.42 -21.04
N GLU A 407 -36.74 23.35 -20.09
CA GLU A 407 -37.38 24.54 -19.50
C GLU A 407 -37.13 24.59 -17.98
N PRO A 408 -37.02 25.80 -17.38
CA PRO A 408 -36.58 25.98 -16.01
C PRO A 408 -37.74 26.22 -15.04
N ILE A 409 -37.63 25.72 -13.80
CA ILE A 409 -38.48 26.16 -12.68
C ILE A 409 -37.56 26.52 -11.51
N ALA A 410 -37.74 27.74 -11.00
CA ALA A 410 -37.14 28.29 -9.78
C ALA A 410 -38.27 28.51 -8.72
N PRO A 411 -37.97 29.00 -7.50
CA PRO A 411 -38.01 28.21 -6.27
C PRO A 411 -39.17 28.58 -5.33
N GLU A 412 -39.52 27.69 -4.39
CA GLU A 412 -40.31 28.07 -3.20
C GLU A 412 -39.69 27.50 -1.92
N VAL A 413 -39.61 28.38 -0.94
CA VAL A 413 -39.11 28.23 0.44
C VAL A 413 -40.30 27.91 1.34
N SER A 414 -40.14 27.04 2.36
CA SER A 414 -40.66 27.18 3.74
C SER A 414 -40.35 25.93 4.62
N ASP A 415 -39.57 26.18 5.67
CA ASP A 415 -39.62 25.70 7.08
C ASP A 415 -39.56 24.21 7.52
N GLU A 416 -38.68 23.99 8.52
CA GLU A 416 -38.40 22.81 9.37
C GLU A 416 -39.49 22.52 10.47
N PRO A 417 -39.27 21.67 11.51
CA PRO A 417 -39.10 20.20 11.51
C PRO A 417 -40.05 19.52 12.52
N VAL A 418 -40.28 18.20 12.42
CA VAL A 418 -40.95 17.45 13.51
C VAL A 418 -40.27 16.11 13.82
N LEU A 419 -39.96 16.01 15.11
CA LEU A 419 -39.48 14.89 15.92
C LEU A 419 -40.40 13.65 15.85
N GLY A 420 -39.82 12.44 15.78
CA GLY A 420 -40.55 11.17 15.88
C GLY A 420 -39.76 10.12 16.65
N SER A 421 -40.06 10.02 17.95
CA SER A 421 -39.51 9.07 18.92
C SER A 421 -39.87 7.62 18.61
N MET A 422 -38.89 6.70 18.77
CA MET A 422 -39.17 5.30 19.11
C MET A 422 -38.28 4.87 20.28
N ASN A 423 -38.88 4.91 21.46
CA ASN A 423 -38.39 4.27 22.68
C ASN A 423 -38.83 2.80 22.68
N GLN A 424 -37.95 1.87 23.03
CA GLN A 424 -38.34 0.63 23.71
C GLN A 424 -37.17 -0.01 24.49
N ASN A 425 -37.20 0.25 25.80
CA ASN A 425 -36.91 -0.61 26.96
C ASN A 425 -35.68 -1.54 26.96
N ILE A 426 -34.72 -1.13 27.80
CA ILE A 426 -33.67 -1.95 28.42
C ILE A 426 -34.26 -2.76 29.58
N PRO A 427 -33.86 -4.04 29.76
CA PRO A 427 -33.67 -4.61 31.09
C PRO A 427 -32.18 -4.82 31.37
N THR A 428 -31.69 -4.13 32.40
CA THR A 428 -30.42 -4.39 33.06
C THR A 428 -30.53 -5.64 33.92
N SER A 429 -29.77 -6.69 33.60
CA SER A 429 -29.30 -7.64 34.61
C SER A 429 -27.89 -8.11 34.27
N VAL A 430 -26.98 -7.73 35.15
CA VAL A 430 -25.60 -8.16 35.26
C VAL A 430 -25.60 -9.63 35.70
N ASP A 431 -25.13 -10.54 34.84
CA ASP A 431 -24.26 -11.66 35.20
C ASP A 431 -24.02 -12.54 33.97
N GLY A 432 -22.74 -12.81 33.68
CA GLY A 432 -22.35 -13.60 32.53
C GLY A 432 -20.84 -13.58 32.34
N SER A 433 -20.18 -14.39 33.15
CA SER A 433 -18.77 -14.78 33.04
C SER A 433 -18.22 -14.69 31.61
N VAL A 434 -17.33 -13.73 31.36
CA VAL A 434 -16.44 -13.77 30.20
C VAL A 434 -15.46 -14.90 30.48
N SER A 435 -15.74 -16.08 29.94
CA SER A 435 -14.73 -17.13 29.84
C SER A 435 -13.62 -16.56 28.97
N ALA A 436 -12.45 -16.38 29.57
CA ALA A 436 -11.24 -16.04 28.85
C ALA A 436 -10.97 -17.19 27.86
N MET A 437 -11.38 -17.00 26.60
CA MET A 437 -10.88 -17.82 25.51
C MET A 437 -9.42 -17.45 25.31
N ASP A 438 -8.57 -18.27 25.92
CA ASP A 438 -7.16 -18.41 25.62
C ASP A 438 -7.00 -18.72 24.13
N SER A 439 -6.97 -17.68 23.31
CA SER A 439 -6.71 -17.74 21.87
C SER A 439 -5.20 -17.73 21.65
N GLY A 440 -4.55 -18.75 22.21
CA GLY A 440 -3.18 -19.12 21.89
C GLY A 440 -3.07 -19.59 20.44
N SER A 441 -1.85 -19.69 19.95
CA SER A 441 -1.41 -20.07 18.60
C SER A 441 -2.12 -21.26 17.91
N SER A 442 -2.94 -22.05 18.62
CA SER A 442 -3.60 -23.26 18.13
C SER A 442 -4.65 -23.02 17.04
N GLY A 443 -5.42 -21.93 17.10
CA GLY A 443 -6.51 -21.70 16.14
C GLY A 443 -6.03 -21.37 14.72
N VAL A 444 -4.78 -20.93 14.60
CA VAL A 444 -4.23 -20.41 13.35
C VAL A 444 -3.39 -21.46 12.63
N ASP A 445 -2.62 -22.25 13.38
CA ASP A 445 -2.00 -23.45 12.85
C ASP A 445 -3.08 -24.38 12.26
N GLN A 446 -4.23 -24.50 12.93
CA GLN A 446 -5.40 -25.22 12.41
C GLN A 446 -5.91 -24.66 11.08
N LEU A 447 -6.05 -23.33 10.94
CA LEU A 447 -6.48 -22.70 9.67
C LEU A 447 -5.54 -23.04 8.51
N TRP A 448 -4.23 -23.09 8.77
CA TRP A 448 -3.25 -23.46 7.75
C TRP A 448 -3.25 -24.96 7.46
N ASP A 449 -3.41 -25.81 8.47
CA ASP A 449 -3.57 -27.25 8.25
C ASP A 449 -4.81 -27.55 7.40
N ASP A 450 -5.92 -26.86 7.68
CA ASP A 450 -7.14 -26.93 6.89
C ASP A 450 -6.91 -26.41 5.46
N PHE A 451 -6.19 -25.29 5.30
CA PHE A 451 -5.80 -24.77 3.98
C PHE A 451 -5.00 -25.80 3.19
N TRP A 452 -3.97 -26.40 3.79
CA TRP A 452 -3.13 -27.39 3.10
C TRP A 452 -3.90 -28.66 2.73
N ALA A 453 -4.96 -29.01 3.46
CA ALA A 453 -5.82 -30.14 3.14
C ALA A 453 -6.70 -29.86 1.90
N VAL A 454 -7.13 -28.61 1.69
CA VAL A 454 -8.07 -28.25 0.61
C VAL A 454 -7.35 -27.69 -0.63
N ALA A 455 -6.24 -26.99 -0.44
CA ALA A 455 -5.50 -26.28 -1.48
C ALA A 455 -5.09 -27.13 -2.71
N PRO A 456 -4.71 -28.42 -2.58
CA PRO A 456 -4.38 -29.27 -3.72
C PRO A 456 -5.56 -29.62 -4.64
N GLU A 457 -6.82 -29.47 -4.17
CA GLU A 457 -8.02 -29.80 -4.94
C GLU A 457 -8.47 -28.66 -5.88
N LEU A 458 -7.77 -27.51 -5.87
CA LEU A 458 -8.19 -26.29 -6.57
C LEU A 458 -7.64 -26.17 -7.99
N GLU A 459 -8.49 -25.72 -8.91
CA GLU A 459 -8.06 -25.37 -10.27
C GLU A 459 -7.34 -24.01 -10.29
N PRO A 460 -6.43 -23.77 -11.27
CA PRO A 460 -5.72 -22.49 -11.41
C PRO A 460 -6.66 -21.26 -11.49
N THR A 461 -7.83 -21.41 -12.09
CA THR A 461 -8.83 -20.34 -12.18
C THR A 461 -9.41 -19.96 -10.82
N ASP A 462 -9.59 -20.93 -9.92
CA ASP A 462 -10.09 -20.67 -8.56
C ASP A 462 -9.05 -19.92 -7.74
N TRP A 463 -7.77 -20.28 -7.90
CA TRP A 463 -6.66 -19.55 -7.30
C TRP A 463 -6.55 -18.12 -7.79
N ASN A 464 -6.66 -17.86 -9.09
CA ASN A 464 -6.61 -16.50 -9.63
C ASN A 464 -7.70 -15.60 -9.03
N MET A 465 -8.95 -16.10 -8.98
CA MET A 465 -10.06 -15.38 -8.35
C MET A 465 -9.78 -15.09 -6.86
N LEU A 466 -9.35 -16.08 -6.09
CA LEU A 466 -9.00 -15.90 -4.67
C LEU A 466 -7.89 -14.87 -4.49
N LEU A 467 -6.85 -14.95 -5.33
CA LEU A 467 -5.70 -14.07 -5.30
C LEU A 467 -6.03 -12.63 -5.74
N GLU A 468 -7.14 -12.40 -6.43
CA GLU A 468 -7.68 -11.09 -6.81
C GLU A 468 -8.62 -10.52 -5.74
N ASP A 469 -9.57 -11.31 -5.23
CA ASP A 469 -10.49 -10.92 -4.15
C ASP A 469 -9.72 -10.49 -2.89
N MET A 470 -8.57 -11.13 -2.65
CA MET A 470 -7.69 -10.75 -1.56
C MET A 470 -7.03 -9.39 -1.73
N TYR A 471 -7.06 -8.73 -2.89
CA TYR A 471 -6.66 -7.33 -3.02
C TYR A 471 -7.80 -6.37 -2.76
N THR A 472 -9.04 -6.77 -2.93
CA THR A 472 -10.20 -5.91 -2.70
C THR A 472 -10.61 -5.88 -1.23
N ASP A 473 -10.41 -7.00 -0.50
CA ASP A 473 -10.91 -7.19 0.87
C ASP A 473 -10.03 -6.61 1.99
N TRP A 474 -9.06 -5.76 1.68
CA TRP A 474 -8.19 -5.13 2.69
C TRP A 474 -8.84 -4.00 3.50
N GLU A 475 -10.14 -3.71 3.30
CA GLU A 475 -10.86 -2.77 4.17
C GLU A 475 -11.27 -3.48 5.49
N PRO A 476 -10.91 -2.92 6.66
CA PRO A 476 -11.52 -3.34 7.91
C PRO A 476 -13.03 -3.17 7.79
N SER A 477 -13.79 -4.22 8.09
CA SER A 477 -15.25 -4.20 8.06
C SER A 477 -15.76 -3.01 8.88
N ILE A 478 -16.62 -2.21 8.26
CA ILE A 478 -17.36 -1.13 8.90
C ILE A 478 -18.17 -1.75 10.04
N GLN A 479 -17.80 -1.44 11.28
CA GLN A 479 -18.64 -1.62 12.47
C GLN A 479 -18.86 -0.26 13.10
#